data_AF-A0A7C6ZCI4-F1
#
_entry.id   AF-A0A7C6ZCI4-F1
#
_cell.length_a   1.000
_cell.length_b   1.000
_cell.length_c   1.000
_cell.angle_alpha   90.00
_cell.angle_beta   90.00
_cell.angle_gamma   90.00
#
_symmetry.space_group_name_H-M   'P 1'
#
loop_
_entity.id
_entity.type
_entity.pdbx_description
1 polymer ?
#
loop_
_entity_poly.entity_id
_entity_poly.type
_entity_poly.pdbx_seq_one_letter_code
_entity_poly.pdbx_strand_id
1 'polypeptide(L)'
;MVMGHPNSILGVTGTAGNIGHVRADAALRRPQEASTDGGARKKDDFQLMKACLEFEGIFLSMLFRAMMNTTGAKDQGPYGTIAEQAFGQKMAEAGGIGLAKVLFNSLAKSSPEIQRRR
;
A
#
# COMPACT_ATOMS: atom_id res chain seq x y z
N MET A 1 21.03 -40.35 -26.74
CA MET A 1 21.82 -40.72 -27.93
C MET A 1 20.88 -40.70 -29.13
N VAL A 2 20.73 -39.52 -29.76
CA VAL A 2 20.18 -39.35 -31.11
C VAL A 2 21.12 -38.36 -31.80
N MET A 3 21.78 -38.86 -32.83
CA MET A 3 22.76 -38.18 -33.67
C MET A 3 22.07 -37.51 -34.87
N GLY A 4 22.69 -36.43 -35.36
CA GLY A 4 22.70 -36.03 -36.77
C GLY A 4 21.55 -35.12 -37.22
N HIS A 5 21.74 -34.07 -38.02
CA HIS A 5 22.92 -33.48 -38.66
C HIS A 5 22.62 -31.99 -38.94
N PRO A 6 23.67 -31.14 -39.06
CA PRO A 6 23.55 -29.74 -39.44
C PRO A 6 23.45 -29.58 -40.97
N ASN A 7 22.65 -28.62 -41.44
CA ASN A 7 22.71 -28.14 -42.82
C ASN A 7 23.26 -26.71 -42.83
N SER A 8 24.55 -26.61 -43.13
CA SER A 8 25.17 -25.44 -43.72
C SER A 8 24.84 -25.41 -45.21
N ILE A 9 24.65 -24.21 -45.80
CA ILE A 9 25.21 -23.84 -47.12
C ILE A 9 24.88 -22.39 -47.50
N LEU A 10 25.98 -21.70 -47.86
CA LEU A 10 26.20 -20.57 -48.76
C LEU A 10 25.56 -19.20 -48.49
N GLY A 11 26.47 -18.24 -48.31
CA GLY A 11 26.21 -16.82 -48.39
C GLY A 11 26.05 -16.29 -49.80
N VAL A 12 25.57 -15.05 -49.84
CA VAL A 12 25.72 -14.11 -50.95
C VAL A 12 26.34 -12.84 -50.39
N THR A 13 27.42 -12.45 -51.04
CA THR A 13 28.20 -11.22 -50.90
C THR A 13 27.49 -10.00 -51.50
N GLY A 14 27.69 -8.82 -50.93
CA GLY A 14 27.30 -7.52 -51.49
C GLY A 14 26.94 -6.54 -50.37
N THR A 15 27.88 -5.83 -49.73
CA THR A 15 28.64 -4.66 -50.20
C THR A 15 27.74 -3.48 -50.62
N ALA A 16 27.42 -2.61 -49.65
CA ALA A 16 27.25 -1.17 -49.88
C ALA A 16 27.51 -0.45 -48.54
N GLY A 17 28.61 0.28 -48.49
CA GLY A 17 29.01 1.06 -47.33
C GLY A 17 28.04 2.20 -47.02
N ASN A 18 27.91 2.51 -45.73
CA ASN A 18 27.53 3.85 -45.30
C ASN A 18 28.44 4.26 -44.15
N ILE A 19 29.54 4.91 -44.49
CA ILE A 19 30.44 5.59 -43.55
C ILE A 19 29.78 6.92 -43.25
N GLY A 20 29.09 7.00 -42.11
CA GLY A 20 28.39 8.20 -41.65
C GLY A 20 28.72 8.50 -40.19
N HIS A 21 29.81 9.24 -40.00
CA HIS A 21 30.06 10.17 -38.89
C HIS A 21 29.47 9.83 -37.50
N VAL A 22 30.33 9.29 -36.63
CA VAL A 22 30.16 9.40 -35.17
C VAL A 22 30.31 10.87 -34.81
N ARG A 23 29.21 11.54 -34.47
CA ARG A 23 29.24 12.82 -33.77
C ARG A 23 28.79 12.58 -32.34
N ALA A 24 29.76 12.64 -31.45
CA ALA A 24 29.59 12.62 -30.02
C ALA A 24 28.93 13.94 -29.59
N ASP A 25 27.60 14.01 -29.66
CA ASP A 25 26.85 15.02 -28.94
C ASP A 25 26.31 14.38 -27.67
N ALA A 26 27.20 14.33 -26.68
CA ALA A 26 26.88 14.11 -25.29
C ALA A 26 25.94 15.22 -24.83
N ALA A 27 24.66 15.08 -25.14
CA ALA A 27 23.60 15.82 -24.49
C ALA A 27 23.68 15.47 -23.01
N LEU A 28 24.14 16.45 -22.24
CA LEU A 28 24.23 16.47 -20.79
C LEU A 28 22.84 16.17 -20.21
N ARG A 29 22.51 14.87 -20.12
CA ARG A 29 21.38 14.37 -19.35
C ARG A 29 21.62 14.84 -17.92
N ARG A 30 20.83 15.83 -17.48
CA ARG A 30 20.66 16.14 -16.06
C ARG A 30 20.45 14.79 -15.35
N PRO A 31 21.20 14.47 -14.29
CA PRO A 31 20.85 13.34 -13.46
C PRO A 31 19.40 13.56 -13.03
N GLN A 32 18.50 12.66 -13.42
CA GLN A 32 17.21 12.59 -12.76
C GLN A 32 17.52 12.25 -11.31
N GLU A 33 17.28 13.21 -10.43
CA GLU A 33 17.22 12.97 -9.00
C GLU A 33 16.21 11.83 -8.79
N ALA A 34 16.73 10.66 -8.44
CA ALA A 34 15.94 9.53 -8.01
C ALA A 34 15.10 10.01 -6.82
N SER A 35 13.80 10.17 -7.07
CA SER A 35 12.86 10.77 -6.13
C SER A 35 12.77 9.87 -4.90
N THR A 36 13.26 10.37 -3.77
CA THR A 36 13.17 9.76 -2.44
C THR A 36 11.72 9.75 -1.88
N ASP A 37 10.75 10.21 -2.67
CA ASP A 37 9.32 10.36 -2.32
C ASP A 37 8.62 9.04 -1.96
N GLY A 38 9.04 7.93 -2.58
CA GLY A 38 8.40 6.63 -2.37
C GLY A 38 8.53 6.06 -0.95
N GLY A 39 9.54 6.50 -0.18
CA GLY A 39 9.73 6.06 1.21
C GLY A 39 8.85 6.82 2.20
N ALA A 40 8.65 8.12 1.99
CA ALA A 40 7.84 8.97 2.85
C ALA A 40 6.35 8.60 2.74
N ARG A 41 5.84 8.44 1.51
CA ARG A 41 4.44 8.09 1.25
C ARG A 41 4.03 6.76 1.91
N LYS A 42 4.90 5.74 1.86
CA LYS A 42 4.65 4.44 2.51
C LYS A 42 4.53 4.54 4.03
N LYS A 43 5.31 5.42 4.66
CA LYS A 43 5.25 5.64 6.11
C LYS A 43 3.95 6.36 6.50
N ASP A 44 3.52 7.32 5.70
CA ASP A 44 2.28 8.05 5.94
C ASP A 44 1.05 7.16 5.75
N ASP A 45 1.04 6.34 4.70
CA ASP A 45 -0.01 5.35 4.46
C ASP A 45 -0.10 4.34 5.62
N PHE A 46 1.04 3.88 6.15
CA PHE A 46 1.07 2.99 7.31
C PHE A 46 0.47 3.65 8.56
N GLN A 47 0.83 4.91 8.83
CA GLN A 47 0.29 5.65 9.98
C GLN A 47 -1.21 5.93 9.83
N LEU A 48 -1.65 6.27 8.62
CA LEU A 48 -3.06 6.49 8.31
C LEU A 48 -3.87 5.20 8.51
N MET A 49 -3.37 4.07 8.02
CA MET A 49 -4.00 2.77 8.25
C MET A 49 -4.05 2.42 9.74
N LYS A 50 -2.95 2.65 10.49
CA LYS A 50 -2.92 2.43 11.94
C LYS A 50 -3.98 3.26 12.67
N ALA A 51 -4.09 4.55 12.34
CA ALA A 51 -5.10 5.43 12.92
C ALA A 51 -6.53 4.98 12.58
N CYS A 52 -6.77 4.50 11.35
CA CYS A 52 -8.06 3.94 10.95
C CYS A 52 -8.39 2.66 11.72
N LEU A 53 -7.40 1.80 11.98
CA LEU A 53 -7.56 0.57 12.76
C LEU A 53 -7.86 0.90 14.24
N GLU A 54 -7.16 1.87 14.83
CA GLU A 54 -7.40 2.35 16.19
C GLU A 54 -8.80 2.94 16.34
N PHE A 55 -9.26 3.71 15.35
CA PHE A 55 -10.62 4.23 15.31
C PHE A 55 -11.67 3.10 15.24
N GLU A 56 -11.45 2.09 14.39
CA GLU A 56 -12.33 0.92 14.33
C GLU A 56 -12.39 0.19 15.67
N GLY A 57 -11.27 0.10 16.40
CA GLY A 57 -11.24 -0.44 17.76
C GLY A 57 -12.16 0.32 18.73
N ILE A 58 -12.08 1.66 18.75
CA ILE A 58 -12.94 2.51 19.58
C ILE A 58 -14.42 2.33 19.19
N PHE A 59 -14.70 2.34 17.89
CA PHE A 59 -16.05 2.13 17.37
C PHE A 59 -16.62 0.78 17.81
N LEU A 60 -15.84 -0.30 17.70
CA LEU A 60 -16.25 -1.65 18.11
C LEU A 60 -16.46 -1.75 19.62
N SER A 61 -15.68 -1.05 20.44
CA SER A 61 -15.93 -0.97 21.89
C SER A 61 -17.27 -0.30 22.18
N MET A 62 -17.58 0.81 21.48
CA MET A 62 -18.86 1.50 21.64
C MET A 62 -20.03 0.63 21.18
N LEU A 63 -19.87 -0.07 20.05
CA LEU A 63 -20.87 -0.99 19.53
C LEU A 63 -21.13 -2.15 20.48
N PHE A 64 -20.06 -2.76 21.01
CA PHE A 64 -20.15 -3.85 21.97
C PHE A 64 -20.86 -3.41 23.26
N ARG A 65 -20.50 -2.24 23.80
CA ARG A 65 -21.19 -1.65 24.95
C ARG A 65 -22.67 -1.42 24.68
N ALA A 66 -23.03 -0.92 23.50
CA ALA A 66 -24.43 -0.75 23.11
C ALA A 66 -25.18 -2.10 23.06
N MET A 67 -24.56 -3.16 22.52
CA MET A 67 -25.13 -4.50 22.53
C MET A 67 -25.34 -5.03 23.96
N MET A 68 -24.34 -4.90 24.84
CA MET A 68 -24.45 -5.33 26.25
C MET A 68 -25.56 -4.58 27.02
N ASN A 69 -25.77 -3.31 26.69
CA ASN A 69 -26.88 -2.54 27.25
C ASN A 69 -28.25 -3.06 26.81
N THR A 70 -28.37 -3.62 25.60
CA THR A 70 -29.63 -4.20 25.11
C THR A 70 -29.91 -5.60 25.66
N THR A 71 -28.86 -6.38 25.95
CA THR A 71 -29.01 -7.75 26.48
C THR A 71 -29.21 -7.79 27.99
N GLY A 72 -29.15 -6.64 28.68
CA GLY A 72 -29.29 -6.55 30.12
C GLY A 72 -28.02 -6.89 30.91
N ALA A 73 -26.92 -7.23 30.22
CA ALA A 73 -25.62 -7.53 30.82
C ALA A 73 -24.83 -6.25 31.15
N LYS A 74 -25.47 -5.34 31.90
CA LYS A 74 -24.92 -4.01 32.23
C LYS A 74 -23.82 -4.04 33.28
N ASP A 75 -23.74 -5.07 34.09
CA ASP A 75 -22.77 -5.15 35.19
C ASP A 75 -21.61 -6.08 34.81
N GLN A 76 -20.56 -5.48 34.24
CA GLN A 76 -19.29 -6.17 33.97
C GLN A 76 -18.27 -5.97 35.10
N GLY A 77 -18.72 -5.49 36.27
CA GLY A 77 -17.85 -5.20 37.41
C GLY A 77 -16.93 -4.00 37.20
N PRO A 78 -15.98 -3.76 38.12
CA PRO A 78 -15.16 -2.55 38.16
C PRO A 78 -14.22 -2.38 36.96
N TYR A 79 -13.98 -3.45 36.20
CA TYR A 79 -13.10 -3.45 35.02
C TYR A 79 -13.86 -3.54 33.69
N GLY A 80 -15.20 -3.44 33.71
CA GLY A 80 -16.05 -3.58 32.53
C GLY A 80 -15.63 -2.68 31.37
N THR A 81 -15.35 -1.40 31.66
CA THR A 81 -14.92 -0.45 30.62
C THR A 81 -13.59 -0.83 29.98
N ILE A 82 -12.66 -1.41 30.74
CA ILE A 82 -11.36 -1.88 30.24
C ILE A 82 -11.57 -3.14 29.39
N ALA A 83 -12.44 -4.05 29.83
CA ALA A 83 -12.79 -5.25 29.08
C ALA A 83 -13.45 -4.90 27.74
N GLU A 84 -14.40 -3.96 27.72
CA GLU A 84 -15.04 -3.45 26.50
C GLU A 84 -14.03 -2.81 25.53
N GLN A 85 -13.08 -2.03 26.06
CA GLN A 85 -12.00 -1.42 25.27
C GLN A 85 -11.08 -2.47 24.66
N ALA A 86 -10.60 -3.42 25.48
CA ALA A 86 -9.75 -4.50 25.03
C ALA A 86 -10.46 -5.38 23.98
N PHE A 87 -11.74 -5.66 24.19
CA PHE A 87 -12.54 -6.41 23.24
C PHE A 87 -12.64 -5.72 21.88
N GLY A 88 -12.99 -4.44 21.85
CA GLY A 88 -13.07 -3.66 20.60
C GLY A 88 -11.74 -3.59 19.86
N GLN A 89 -10.63 -3.34 20.57
CA GLN A 89 -9.29 -3.34 19.98
C GLN A 89 -8.92 -4.71 19.40
N LYS A 90 -9.14 -5.79 20.15
CA LYS A 90 -8.81 -7.14 19.68
C LYS A 90 -9.68 -7.58 18.51
N MET A 91 -10.95 -7.19 18.50
CA MET A 91 -11.83 -7.42 17.35
C MET A 91 -11.37 -6.67 16.12
N ALA A 92 -10.95 -5.40 16.25
CA ALA A 92 -10.40 -4.64 15.13
C ALA A 92 -9.12 -5.31 14.57
N GLU A 93 -8.19 -5.69 15.44
CA GLU A 93 -6.96 -6.39 15.07
C GLU A 93 -7.21 -7.76 14.42
N ALA A 94 -8.24 -8.49 14.86
CA ALA A 94 -8.61 -9.80 14.32
C ALA A 94 -9.30 -9.75 12.94
N GLY A 95 -9.49 -8.56 12.37
CA GLY A 95 -10.10 -8.36 11.05
C GLY A 95 -11.25 -7.36 11.05
N GLY A 96 -11.79 -7.02 12.23
CA GLY A 96 -12.83 -6.02 12.41
C GLY A 96 -14.07 -6.26 11.56
N ILE A 97 -14.78 -5.17 11.26
CA ILE A 97 -15.90 -5.13 10.30
C ILE A 97 -15.45 -4.55 8.95
N GLY A 98 -14.18 -4.16 8.83
CA GLY A 98 -13.59 -3.57 7.63
C GLY A 98 -13.77 -2.06 7.54
N LEU A 99 -14.19 -1.40 8.62
CA LEU A 99 -14.39 0.05 8.63
C LEU A 99 -13.07 0.79 8.41
N ALA A 100 -11.97 0.31 9.02
CA ALA A 100 -10.65 0.91 8.83
C ALA A 100 -10.25 0.97 7.35
N LYS A 101 -10.58 -0.07 6.56
CA LYS A 101 -10.28 -0.11 5.12
C LYS A 101 -11.13 0.89 4.34
N VAL A 102 -12.41 1.05 4.68
CA VAL A 102 -13.28 2.04 4.04
C VAL A 102 -12.82 3.45 4.35
N LEU A 103 -12.43 3.71 5.60
CA LEU A 103 -11.88 5.00 6.02
C LEU A 103 -10.55 5.28 5.33
N PHE A 104 -9.63 4.32 5.32
CA PHE A 104 -8.36 4.43 4.61
C PHE A 104 -8.58 4.73 3.13
N ASN A 105 -9.47 4.00 2.46
CA ASN A 105 -9.76 4.25 1.05
C ASN A 105 -10.38 5.62 0.80
N SER A 106 -11.23 6.10 1.70
CA SER A 106 -11.86 7.42 1.57
C SER A 106 -10.84 8.53 1.80
N LEU A 107 -10.02 8.40 2.84
CA LEU A 107 -9.00 9.38 3.23
C LEU A 107 -7.80 9.38 2.28
N ALA A 108 -7.34 8.22 1.83
CA ALA A 108 -6.25 8.11 0.86
C ALA A 108 -6.67 8.64 -0.53
N LYS A 109 -7.93 8.45 -0.93
CA LYS A 109 -8.47 9.04 -2.18
C LYS A 109 -8.73 10.53 -2.05
N SER A 110 -9.20 10.99 -0.88
CA SER A 110 -9.28 12.41 -0.56
C SER A 110 -7.91 13.01 -0.21
N SER A 111 -6.84 12.24 -0.39
CA SER A 111 -5.47 12.68 -0.28
C SER A 111 -4.83 12.79 -1.67
N PRO A 112 -5.23 13.79 -2.49
CA PRO A 112 -4.21 14.57 -3.18
C PRO A 112 -3.23 15.16 -2.17
N GLU A 113 -3.70 15.30 -0.92
CA GLU A 113 -3.07 15.47 0.40
C GLU A 113 -4.28 15.73 1.39
N ILE A 114 -4.30 15.55 2.72
CA ILE A 114 -5.09 16.46 3.57
C ILE A 114 -4.26 17.73 3.47
N GLN A 115 -4.70 18.68 2.65
CA GLN A 115 -4.19 18.84 1.27
C GLN A 115 -3.06 19.84 1.06
N ARG A 116 -2.10 19.83 1.98
CA ARG A 116 -1.07 20.86 2.29
C ARG A 116 -1.53 21.84 3.37
N ARG A 117 -2.82 21.81 3.75
CA ARG A 117 -3.45 22.42 4.95
C ARG A 117 -4.98 22.55 4.88
N ARG A 118 -5.66 22.17 3.79
CA ARG A 118 -7.11 22.34 3.62
C ARG A 118 -7.58 21.55 2.41
#